data_AF-A0A521QZX6-F1
#
_entry.id   AF-A0A521QZX6-F1
#
_cell.length_a   1.000
_cell.length_b   1.000
_cell.length_c   1.000
_cell.angle_alpha   90.00
_cell.angle_beta   90.00
_cell.angle_gamma   90.00
#
_symmetry.space_group_name_H-M   'P 1'
#
loop_
_entity.id
_entity.type
_entity.pdbx_description
1 polymer ?
#
loop_
_entity_poly.entity_id
_entity_poly.type
_entity_poly.pdbx_seq_one_letter_code
_entity_poly.pdbx_strand_id
1 'polypeptide(L)'
;MANIGSFKKVSNEYQGEIVTLSVQARGVRIVPEANRSNDNAPSHRVFVGRAEIGAAWSKRSNEGRDYLSLKLDDPSFNAPIFANLFDDEDG
;
A
#
# COMPACT_ATOMS: atom_id res chain seq x y z
N MET A 1 -7.50 -14.48 -5.51
CA MET A 1 -7.55 -13.15 -4.86
C MET A 1 -7.52 -12.12 -5.98
N ALA A 2 -8.28 -11.02 -5.90
CA ALA A 2 -8.28 -10.03 -6.97
C ALA A 2 -6.99 -9.19 -6.91
N ASN A 3 -6.28 -9.08 -8.03
CA ASN A 3 -5.21 -8.09 -8.18
C ASN A 3 -5.86 -6.74 -8.53
N ILE A 4 -5.59 -5.73 -7.71
CA ILE A 4 -6.13 -4.37 -7.88
C ILE A 4 -5.04 -3.32 -8.05
N GLY A 5 -3.81 -3.73 -8.34
CA GLY A 5 -2.70 -2.79 -8.51
C GLY A 5 -1.36 -3.47 -8.72
N SER A 6 -0.47 -2.75 -9.40
CA SER A 6 0.89 -3.18 -9.67
C SER A 6 1.84 -2.08 -9.26
N PHE A 7 2.89 -2.45 -8.55
CA PHE A 7 3.86 -1.53 -7.98
C PHE A 7 5.26 -1.98 -8.31
N LYS A 8 6.16 -1.01 -8.49
CA LYS A 8 7.59 -1.23 -8.60
C LYS A 8 8.29 -0.58 -7.43
N LYS A 9 9.29 -1.26 -6.87
CA LYS A 9 10.16 -0.68 -5.87
C LYS A 9 11.09 0.34 -6.54
N VAL A 10 11.08 1.57 -6.04
CA VAL A 10 11.93 2.66 -6.49
C VAL A 10 12.66 3.20 -5.28
N SER A 11 13.96 2.90 -5.20
CA SER A 11 14.76 3.14 -3.99
C SER A 11 14.14 2.46 -2.76
N ASN A 12 13.59 3.23 -1.82
CA ASN A 12 12.96 2.71 -0.60
C ASN A 12 11.43 2.87 -0.61
N GLU A 13 10.84 3.33 -1.71
CA GLU A 13 9.39 3.51 -1.88
C GLU A 13 8.85 2.50 -2.89
N TYR A 14 7.53 2.36 -2.95
CA TYR A 14 6.85 1.67 -4.03
C TYR A 14 6.04 2.66 -4.85
N GLN A 15 6.11 2.56 -6.18
CA GLN A 15 5.38 3.42 -7.10
C GLN A 15 4.59 2.58 -8.08
N GLY A 16 3.33 2.95 -8.33
CA GLY A 16 2.46 2.13 -9.14
C GLY A 16 1.09 2.72 -9.39
N GLU A 17 0.14 1.82 -9.59
CA GLU A 17 -1.26 2.16 -9.80
C GLU A 17 -2.19 1.23 -9.03
N ILE A 18 -3.38 1.74 -8.76
CA ILE A 18 -4.50 0.98 -8.22
C ILE A 18 -5.63 1.04 -9.24
N VAL A 19 -6.13 -0.14 -9.61
CA VAL A 19 -7.19 -0.32 -10.60
C VAL A 19 -8.25 -1.25 -10.02
N THR A 20 -9.43 -0.69 -9.76
CA THR A 20 -10.67 -1.40 -9.45
C THR A 20 -11.75 -0.98 -10.45
N LEU A 21 -12.95 -1.56 -10.35
CA LEU A 21 -14.07 -1.16 -11.19
C LEU A 21 -14.48 0.31 -11.00
N SER A 22 -14.28 0.88 -9.80
CA SER A 22 -14.71 2.23 -9.45
C SER A 22 -13.56 3.21 -9.22
N VAL A 23 -12.33 2.73 -9.04
CA VAL A 23 -11.15 3.54 -8.72
C VAL A 23 -10.04 3.23 -9.71
N GLN A 24 -9.54 4.25 -10.39
CA GLN A 24 -8.35 4.15 -11.24
C GLN A 24 -7.38 5.27 -10.86
N ALA A 25 -6.38 4.93 -10.06
CA ALA A 25 -5.40 5.88 -9.55
C ALA A 25 -4.01 5.49 -10.02
N ARG A 26 -3.39 6.36 -10.84
CA ARG A 26 -2.00 6.23 -11.28
C ARG A 26 -1.08 7.09 -10.43
N GLY A 27 0.20 6.70 -10.38
CA GLY A 27 1.21 7.45 -9.63
C GLY A 27 0.99 7.35 -8.11
N VAL A 28 0.44 6.22 -7.66
CA VAL A 28 0.31 5.90 -6.24
C VAL A 28 1.70 5.63 -5.69
N ARG A 29 2.03 6.25 -4.57
CA ARG A 29 3.32 6.10 -3.89
C ARG A 29 3.11 5.54 -2.48
N ILE A 30 3.84 4.51 -2.13
CA ILE A 30 3.89 3.92 -0.78
C ILE A 30 5.25 4.29 -0.20
N VAL A 31 5.25 5.20 0.76
CA VAL A 31 6.45 5.85 1.31
C VAL A 31 6.69 5.36 2.73
N PRO A 32 7.90 4.90 3.09
CA PRO A 32 8.22 4.53 4.46
C PRO A 32 8.00 5.67 5.45
N GLU A 33 7.40 5.36 6.59
CA GLU A 33 7.27 6.28 7.71
C GLU A 33 8.52 6.18 8.58
N ALA A 34 9.33 7.26 8.61
CA ALA A 34 10.56 7.29 9.39
C ALA A 34 10.30 7.45 10.89
N ASN A 35 9.20 8.11 11.27
CA ASN A 35 8.92 8.50 12.65
C ASN A 35 7.79 7.66 13.25
N ARG A 36 7.98 6.33 13.26
CA ARG A 36 7.00 5.40 13.85
C ARG A 36 6.99 5.58 15.37
N SER A 37 5.82 5.88 15.92
CA SER A 37 5.64 6.09 17.37
C SER A 37 5.61 4.78 18.17
N ASN A 38 5.22 3.68 17.55
CA ASN A 38 5.24 2.31 18.10
C ASN A 38 5.05 1.27 16.98
N ASP A 39 5.06 -0.01 17.34
CA ASP A 39 4.91 -1.12 16.38
C ASP A 39 3.53 -1.18 15.71
N ASN A 40 2.49 -0.65 16.36
CA ASN A 40 1.14 -0.54 15.80
C ASN A 40 1.00 0.67 14.85
N ALA A 41 1.92 1.63 14.90
CA ALA A 41 1.93 2.76 13.97
C ALA A 41 2.25 2.26 12.55
N PRO A 42 1.69 2.89 11.51
CA PRO A 42 1.99 2.55 10.13
C PRO A 42 3.50 2.50 9.87
N SER A 43 3.95 1.53 9.08
CA SER A 43 5.32 1.53 8.57
C SER A 43 5.45 2.30 7.27
N HIS A 44 4.34 2.51 6.56
CA HIS A 44 4.30 3.30 5.33
C HIS A 44 3.03 4.14 5.26
N ARG A 45 3.11 5.22 4.48
CA ARG A 45 2.03 6.15 4.13
C ARG A 45 1.76 6.04 2.64
N VAL A 46 0.49 6.10 2.22
CA VAL A 46 0.11 5.92 0.81
C VAL A 46 -0.39 7.25 0.25
N PHE A 47 0.16 7.68 -0.89
CA PHE A 47 -0.12 8.97 -1.49
C PHE A 47 -0.51 8.87 -2.97
N VAL A 48 -1.32 9.82 -3.43
CA VAL A 48 -1.52 10.15 -4.85
C VAL A 48 -1.34 11.66 -5.01
N GLY A 49 -0.32 12.06 -5.76
CA GLY A 49 0.10 13.47 -5.79
C GLY A 49 0.45 13.97 -4.38
N ARG A 50 -0.31 14.96 -3.89
CA ARG A 50 -0.21 15.52 -2.52
C ARG A 50 -1.22 14.93 -1.53
N ALA A 51 -2.19 14.16 -2.00
CA ALA A 51 -3.21 13.57 -1.13
C ALA A 51 -2.67 12.31 -0.48
N GLU A 52 -2.85 12.19 0.82
CA GLU A 52 -2.63 10.93 1.53
C GLU A 52 -3.93 10.14 1.55
N ILE A 53 -3.89 8.94 0.99
CA ILE A 53 -5.08 8.11 0.73
C ILE A 53 -5.10 6.84 1.58
N GLY A 54 -4.13 6.66 2.47
CA GLY A 54 -4.04 5.47 3.30
C GLY A 54 -2.70 5.23 3.97
N ALA A 55 -2.56 4.04 4.53
CA ALA A 55 -1.41 3.61 5.29
C ALA A 55 -1.13 2.12 5.06
N ALA A 56 0.09 1.69 5.36
CA ALA A 56 0.46 0.29 5.33
C ALA A 56 1.32 -0.13 6.52
N TRP A 57 1.29 -1.43 6.81
CA TRP A 57 2.05 -2.07 7.88
C TRP A 57 2.84 -3.24 7.33
N SER A 58 4.12 -3.27 7.65
CA SER A 58 5.00 -4.40 7.35
C SER A 58 4.59 -5.58 8.23
N LYS A 59 4.25 -6.70 7.60
CA LYS A 59 3.83 -7.93 8.27
C LYS A 59 4.56 -9.12 7.66
N ARG A 60 4.52 -10.24 8.38
CA ARG A 60 5.01 -11.53 7.93
C ARG A 60 3.88 -12.54 7.97
N SER A 61 3.72 -13.34 6.92
CA SER A 61 2.70 -14.39 6.85
C SER A 61 3.10 -15.60 7.71
N ASN A 62 2.16 -16.51 7.96
CA ASN A 62 2.45 -17.77 8.64
C ASN A 62 3.45 -18.65 7.88
N GLU A 63 3.55 -18.47 6.57
CA GLU A 63 4.51 -19.15 5.68
C GLU A 63 5.86 -18.42 5.62
N GLY A 64 6.04 -17.36 6.42
CA GLY A 64 7.29 -16.63 6.52
C GLY A 64 7.55 -15.62 5.40
N ARG A 65 6.55 -15.27 4.58
CA ARG A 65 6.65 -14.26 3.51
C ARG A 65 6.39 -12.87 4.08
N ASP A 66 7.28 -11.93 3.82
CA ASP A 66 7.08 -10.52 4.19
C ASP A 66 6.12 -9.86 3.18
N TYR A 67 5.26 -8.96 3.66
CA TYR A 67 4.29 -8.24 2.86
C TYR A 67 3.89 -6.92 3.52
N LEU A 68 3.29 -6.01 2.74
CA LEU A 68 2.61 -4.84 3.29
C LEU A 68 1.12 -5.11 3.38
N SER A 69 0.55 -4.92 4.56
CA SER A 69 -0.90 -4.89 4.78
C SER A 69 -1.36 -3.44 4.63
N LEU A 70 -2.20 -3.14 3.65
CA LEU A 70 -2.66 -1.79 3.31
C LEU A 70 -4.08 -1.56 3.83
N LYS A 71 -4.32 -0.33 4.29
CA LYS A 71 -5.66 0.26 4.46
C LYS A 71 -5.71 1.54 3.63
N LEU A 72 -6.53 1.54 2.59
CA LEU A 72 -6.81 2.71 1.76
C LEU A 72 -8.14 3.30 2.20
N ASP A 73 -8.13 4.56 2.60
CA ASP A 73 -9.24 5.21 3.32
C ASP A 73 -9.37 6.67 2.89
N ASP A 74 -9.45 6.87 1.57
CA ASP A 74 -9.70 8.18 0.98
C ASP A 74 -11.19 8.55 1.13
N PRO A 75 -11.54 9.83 1.38
CA PRO A 75 -12.93 10.26 1.52
C PRO A 75 -13.85 9.97 0.32
N SER A 76 -13.31 9.71 -0.87
CA SER A 76 -14.09 9.30 -2.03
C SER A 76 -14.60 7.86 -1.96
N PHE A 77 -14.12 7.05 -1.00
CA PHE A 77 -14.57 5.67 -0.81
C PHE A 77 -15.76 5.62 0.14
N ASN A 78 -16.74 4.77 -0.16
CA ASN A 78 -17.87 4.51 0.75
C ASN A 78 -17.42 3.79 2.05
N ALA A 79 -16.29 3.08 1.99
CA ALA A 79 -15.65 2.38 3.10
C ALA A 79 -14.16 2.12 2.78
N PRO A 80 -13.31 1.87 3.79
CA PRO A 80 -11.91 1.55 3.56
C PRO A 80 -11.72 0.28 2.71
N ILE A 81 -10.72 0.29 1.85
CA ILE A 81 -10.25 -0.89 1.10
C ILE A 81 -9.05 -1.49 1.83
N PHE A 82 -9.13 -2.76 2.18
CA PHE A 82 -8.02 -3.52 2.74
C PHE A 82 -7.39 -4.39 1.67
N ALA A 83 -6.08 -4.30 1.52
CA ALA A 83 -5.32 -5.05 0.51
C ALA A 83 -3.98 -5.52 1.09
N ASN A 84 -3.34 -6.46 0.43
CA ASN A 84 -2.00 -6.91 0.77
C ASN A 84 -1.11 -6.80 -0.47
N LEU A 85 0.04 -6.14 -0.32
CA LEU A 85 1.07 -6.07 -1.35
C LEU A 85 2.17 -7.08 -1.01
N PHE A 86 2.33 -8.06 -1.88
CA PHE A 86 3.41 -9.04 -1.84
C PHE A 86 4.41 -8.71 -2.94
N ASP A 87 5.68 -9.06 -2.72
CA ASP A 87 6.64 -9.14 -3.83
C ASP A 87 6.17 -10.23 -4.79
N ASP A 88 6.22 -9.92 -6.09
CA ASP A 88 5.97 -10.89 -7.14
C ASP A 88 7.11 -11.92 -7.14
N GLU A 89 6.81 -13.20 -7.37
CA GLU A 89 7.83 -14.26 -7.37
C GLU A 89 8.84 -14.08 -8.51
N ASP A 90 8.49 -13.28 -9.52
CA ASP A 90 9.32 -12.94 -10.69
C ASP A 90 10.11 -11.62 -10.56
N GLY A 91 9.95 -10.86 -9.45
CA GLY A 91 10.73 -9.64 -9.15
C GLY A 91 10.10 -8.31 -9.59
#